data_AF-A0A381TV10-F1
#
_entry.id   AF-A0A381TV10-F1
#
_cell.length_a   1.000
_cell.length_b   1.000
_cell.length_c   1.000
_cell.angle_alpha   90.00
_cell.angle_beta   90.00
_cell.angle_gamma   90.00
#
_symmetry.space_group_name_H-M   'P 1'
#
loop_
_entity.id
_entity.type
_entity.pdbx_description
1 polymer ?
#
loop_
_entity_poly.entity_id
_entity_poly.type
_entity_poly.pdbx_seq_one_letter_code
_entity_poly.pdbx_strand_id
1 'polypeptide(L)'
;MLAEGHTEIHNLLDSDDTRRMVEALNTLGVEVLEDRNQNRISVKGTSGTIPVTEATLMLGNAGTAIRPLTAALTLGQGRFVLDGVQRMRERPIIDLVNGLKQLGADVSCINGTDSPPVEVIANG
;
A
#
# COMPACT_ATOMS: atom_id res chain seq x y z
N MET A 1 9.63 -0.65 3.85
CA MET A 1 9.00 -1.94 4.19
C MET A 1 9.77 -3.12 3.59
N LEU A 2 9.90 -3.26 2.27
CA LEU A 2 10.45 -4.49 1.67
C LEU A 2 11.94 -4.77 1.96
N ALA A 3 12.72 -3.76 2.35
CA ALA A 3 14.13 -3.93 2.71
C ALA A 3 14.32 -4.61 4.08
N GLU A 4 15.54 -5.07 4.35
CA GLU A 4 16.01 -5.44 5.70
C GLU A 4 16.56 -4.21 6.44
N GLY A 5 16.48 -4.19 7.77
CA GLY A 5 17.12 -3.17 8.62
C GLY A 5 16.29 -1.89 8.76
N HIS A 6 16.95 -0.74 8.89
CA HIS A 6 16.30 0.57 9.04
C HIS A 6 16.64 1.47 7.86
N THR A 7 15.64 2.12 7.28
CA THR A 7 15.82 3.11 6.21
C THR A 7 15.40 4.47 6.70
N GLU A 8 16.31 5.44 6.64
CA GLU A 8 16.01 6.84 6.88
C GLU A 8 15.77 7.57 5.56
N ILE A 9 14.64 8.26 5.45
CA ILE A 9 14.28 9.05 4.29
C ILE A 9 14.31 10.52 4.71
N HIS A 10 15.14 11.30 4.03
CA HIS A 10 15.31 12.74 4.25
C HIS A 10 14.58 13.56 3.19
N ASN A 11 14.28 14.81 3.51
CA ASN A 11 13.59 15.74 2.62
C ASN A 11 12.27 15.16 2.09
N LEU A 12 11.55 14.46 2.97
CA LEU A 12 10.27 13.85 2.64
C LEU A 12 9.26 14.96 2.33
N LEU A 13 8.56 14.84 1.20
CA LEU A 13 7.48 15.75 0.86
C LEU A 13 6.34 15.59 1.89
N ASP A 14 6.06 16.63 2.67
CA ASP A 14 4.86 16.65 3.52
C ASP A 14 3.63 16.92 2.67
N SER A 15 2.98 15.84 2.25
CA SER A 15 1.76 15.85 1.45
C SER A 15 0.76 14.84 1.99
N ASP A 16 -0.51 14.98 1.60
CA ASP A 16 -1.55 14.02 1.95
C ASP A 16 -1.19 12.61 1.46
N ASP A 17 -0.62 12.46 0.26
CA ASP A 17 -0.19 11.17 -0.28
C ASP A 17 0.84 10.49 0.63
N THR A 18 1.84 11.24 1.10
CA THR A 18 2.86 10.74 2.02
C THR A 18 2.25 10.32 3.35
N ARG A 19 1.33 11.13 3.90
CA ARG A 19 0.64 10.83 5.17
C ARG A 19 -0.19 9.56 5.06
N ARG A 20 -0.92 9.38 3.95
CA ARG A 20 -1.70 8.15 3.68
C ARG A 20 -0.81 6.92 3.52
N MET A 21 0.37 7.06 2.91
CA MET A 21 1.34 5.98 2.84
C MET A 21 1.83 5.58 4.24
N VAL A 22 2.19 6.54 5.10
CA VAL A 22 2.63 6.25 6.48
C VAL A 22 1.52 5.59 7.30
N GLU A 23 0.28 6.10 7.22
CA GLU A 23 -0.89 5.49 7.87
C GLU A 23 -1.11 4.04 7.41
N ALA A 24 -0.97 3.78 6.10
CA ALA A 24 -1.10 2.43 5.55
C ALA A 24 0.01 1.49 6.06
N LEU A 25 1.26 1.94 6.08
CA LEU A 25 2.38 1.17 6.62
C LEU A 25 2.18 0.83 8.11
N ASN A 26 1.75 1.80 8.91
CA ASN A 26 1.43 1.57 10.32
C ASN A 26 0.27 0.57 10.49
N THR A 27 -0.76 0.66 9.64
CA THR A 27 -1.90 -0.30 9.64
C THR A 27 -1.44 -1.71 9.28
N LEU A 28 -0.45 -1.84 8.41
CA LEU A 28 0.19 -3.12 8.08
C LEU A 28 1.12 -3.63 9.19
N GLY A 29 1.29 -2.90 10.29
CA GLY A 29 2.18 -3.23 11.40
C GLY A 29 3.66 -2.91 11.15
N VAL A 30 3.96 -2.14 10.11
CA VAL A 30 5.33 -1.68 9.83
C VAL A 30 5.64 -0.49 10.74
N GLU A 31 6.74 -0.57 11.48
CA GLU A 31 7.18 0.50 12.36
C GLU A 31 7.71 1.69 11.54
N VAL A 32 7.03 2.83 11.65
CA VAL A 32 7.44 4.10 11.03
C VAL A 32 7.55 5.17 12.12
N LEU A 33 8.74 5.75 12.27
CA LEU A 33 9.00 6.88 13.16
C LEU A 33 9.07 8.17 12.35
N GLU A 34 8.28 9.17 12.72
CA GLU A 34 8.21 10.44 12.00
C GLU A 34 8.88 11.58 12.78
N ASP A 35 9.80 12.30 12.13
CA ASP A 35 10.28 13.61 12.55
C ASP A 35 9.88 14.66 11.50
N ARG A 36 8.66 15.17 11.67
CA ARG A 36 8.06 16.16 10.75
C ARG A 36 8.75 17.52 10.82
N ASN A 37 9.41 17.86 11.93
CA ASN A 37 10.16 19.13 12.01
C ASN A 37 11.38 19.13 11.07
N GLN A 38 11.92 17.94 10.79
CA GLN A 38 13.09 17.77 9.92
C GLN A 38 12.73 17.11 8.57
N ASN A 39 11.44 16.96 8.26
CA ASN A 39 10.96 16.23 7.09
C ASN A 39 11.67 14.87 6.91
N ARG A 40 11.80 14.13 8.03
CA ARG A 40 12.46 12.82 8.07
C ARG A 40 11.48 11.76 8.55
N ILE A 41 11.58 10.58 7.95
CA ILE A 41 10.97 9.36 8.51
C ILE A 41 12.02 8.25 8.59
N SER A 42 11.90 7.40 9.61
CA SER A 42 12.64 6.15 9.72
C SER A 42 11.66 5.00 9.61
N VAL A 43 11.89 4.11 8.65
CA VAL A 43 11.05 2.94 8.40
C VAL A 43 11.85 1.70 8.74
N LYS A 44 11.30 0.87 9.64
CA LYS A 44 11.84 -0.46 9.89
C LYS A 44 11.45 -1.39 8.75
N GLY A 45 12.44 -1.89 8.05
CA GLY A 45 12.31 -2.93 7.05
C GLY A 45 11.80 -4.24 7.66
N THR A 46 10.94 -4.93 6.91
CA THR A 46 10.35 -6.21 7.28
C THR A 46 10.78 -7.34 6.34
N SER A 47 11.75 -7.08 5.45
CA SER A 47 12.26 -8.04 4.45
C SER A 47 11.14 -8.70 3.64
N GLY A 48 10.11 -7.92 3.28
CA GLY A 48 8.95 -8.39 2.53
C GLY A 48 7.85 -9.05 3.37
N THR A 49 8.12 -9.35 4.65
CA THR A 49 7.09 -9.87 5.56
C THR A 49 6.08 -8.77 5.89
N ILE A 50 4.80 -9.08 5.79
CA ILE A 50 3.72 -8.16 6.18
C ILE A 50 3.22 -8.61 7.55
N PRO A 51 3.41 -7.81 8.62
CA PRO A 51 3.11 -8.25 9.99
C PRO A 51 1.67 -8.65 10.27
N VAL A 52 0.70 -8.10 9.53
CA VAL A 52 -0.72 -8.41 9.67
C VAL A 52 -1.21 -9.30 8.53
N THR A 53 -2.22 -10.13 8.82
CA THR A 53 -2.85 -11.03 7.85
C THR A 53 -4.17 -10.51 7.28
N GLU A 54 -4.72 -9.44 7.85
CA GLU A 54 -5.88 -8.75 7.31
C GLU A 54 -5.80 -7.24 7.55
N ALA A 55 -6.09 -6.43 6.53
CA ALA A 55 -6.23 -4.99 6.69
C ALA A 55 -7.09 -4.34 5.59
N THR A 56 -7.79 -3.26 5.94
CA THR A 56 -8.36 -2.33 4.97
C THR A 56 -7.58 -1.02 5.01
N LEU A 57 -7.00 -0.63 3.88
CA LEU A 57 -6.17 0.56 3.72
C LEU A 57 -7.00 1.67 3.06
N MET A 58 -7.31 2.71 3.82
CA MET A 58 -8.05 3.87 3.32
C MET A 58 -7.08 4.96 2.83
N LEU A 59 -6.81 4.97 1.54
CA LEU A 59 -5.73 5.76 0.92
C LEU A 59 -6.17 7.13 0.42
N GLY A 60 -7.38 7.59 0.76
CA GLY A 60 -7.88 8.89 0.33
C GLY A 60 -7.87 9.01 -1.20
N ASN A 61 -7.19 10.04 -1.74
CA ASN A 61 -6.95 10.23 -3.17
C ASN A 61 -5.47 9.97 -3.55
N ALA A 62 -4.72 9.27 -2.70
CA ALA A 62 -3.29 9.02 -2.86
C ALA A 62 -3.00 7.97 -3.93
N GLY A 63 -3.00 8.41 -5.20
CA GLY A 63 -2.76 7.54 -6.35
C GLY A 63 -1.34 6.97 -6.36
N THR A 64 -0.41 7.71 -5.77
CA THR A 64 1.00 7.31 -5.61
C THR A 64 1.18 6.22 -4.54
N ALA A 65 0.19 6.02 -3.67
CA ALA A 65 0.22 4.97 -2.64
C ALA A 65 -0.47 3.68 -3.08
N ILE A 66 -1.66 3.79 -3.70
CA ILE A 66 -2.48 2.61 -3.98
C ILE A 66 -1.83 1.64 -4.96
N ARG A 67 -1.15 2.14 -6.00
CA ARG A 67 -0.53 1.30 -7.03
C ARG A 67 0.66 0.49 -6.48
N PRO A 68 1.66 1.12 -5.83
CA PRO A 68 2.75 0.36 -5.21
C PRO A 68 2.28 -0.60 -4.12
N LEU A 69 1.34 -0.17 -3.26
CA LEU A 69 0.82 -1.04 -2.20
C LEU A 69 0.08 -2.24 -2.78
N THR A 70 -0.75 -2.06 -3.82
CA THR A 70 -1.44 -3.18 -4.48
C THR A 70 -0.44 -4.27 -4.90
N ALA A 71 0.66 -3.88 -5.56
CA ALA A 71 1.68 -4.83 -5.99
C ALA A 71 2.51 -5.39 -4.82
N ALA A 72 2.88 -4.56 -3.83
CA ALA A 72 3.69 -5.01 -2.71
C ALA A 72 2.95 -6.01 -1.82
N LEU A 73 1.65 -5.83 -1.63
CA LEU A 73 0.83 -6.71 -0.79
C LEU A 73 0.70 -8.13 -1.37
N THR A 74 0.84 -8.32 -2.69
CA THR A 74 0.77 -9.67 -3.29
C THR A 74 1.92 -10.57 -2.85
N LEU A 75 3.03 -10.01 -2.37
CA LEU A 75 4.22 -10.75 -1.91
C LEU A 75 4.08 -11.30 -0.48
N GLY A 76 3.04 -10.87 0.25
CA GLY A 76 2.81 -11.28 1.63
C GLY A 76 1.88 -12.48 1.75
N GLN A 77 1.31 -12.63 2.94
CA GLN A 77 0.27 -13.61 3.24
C GLN A 77 -0.88 -12.91 3.95
N GLY A 78 -2.11 -13.10 3.48
CA GLY A 78 -3.29 -12.47 4.07
C GLY A 78 -4.28 -11.89 3.07
N ARG A 79 -5.27 -11.17 3.59
CA ARG A 79 -6.33 -10.52 2.81
C ARG A 79 -6.29 -9.01 3.03
N PHE A 80 -6.10 -8.26 1.96
CA PHE A 80 -5.97 -6.80 2.03
C PHE A 80 -6.96 -6.13 1.10
N VAL A 81 -7.62 -5.07 1.57
CA VAL A 81 -8.51 -4.25 0.75
C VAL A 81 -7.94 -2.84 0.69
N LEU A 82 -7.64 -2.35 -0.50
CA LEU A 82 -7.19 -0.98 -0.74
C LEU A 82 -8.35 -0.17 -1.31
N ASP A 83 -8.78 0.86 -0.58
CA ASP A 83 -9.88 1.74 -0.98
C ASP A 83 -9.47 3.22 -0.80
N GLY A 84 -10.34 4.13 -1.24
CA GLY A 84 -10.17 5.55 -1.08
C GLY A 84 -11.50 6.29 -1.16
N VAL A 85 -11.41 7.61 -1.30
CA VAL A 85 -12.59 8.47 -1.52
C VAL A 85 -13.18 8.21 -2.91
N GLN A 86 -14.38 8.73 -3.17
CA GLN A 86 -15.06 8.59 -4.47
C GLN A 86 -14.15 8.86 -5.67
N ARG A 87 -13.34 9.93 -5.61
CA ARG A 87 -12.41 10.28 -6.68
C ARG A 87 -11.36 9.18 -6.97
N MET A 88 -10.93 8.44 -5.95
CA MET A 88 -10.03 7.29 -6.11
C MET A 88 -10.74 6.13 -6.81
N ARG A 89 -12.01 5.88 -6.48
CA ARG A 89 -12.84 4.82 -7.08
C ARG A 89 -13.17 5.05 -8.56
N GLU A 90 -12.81 6.21 -9.10
CA GLU A 90 -12.90 6.55 -10.52
C GLU A 90 -11.55 6.42 -11.25
N ARG A 91 -10.45 6.12 -10.54
CA ARG A 91 -9.11 6.05 -11.13
C ARG A 91 -8.81 4.62 -11.61
N PRO A 92 -8.60 4.40 -12.92
CA PRO A 92 -8.31 3.08 -13.43
C PRO A 92 -7.02 2.50 -12.84
N ILE A 93 -7.11 1.24 -12.44
CA ILE A 93 -5.99 0.41 -11.95
C ILE A 93 -6.00 -0.98 -12.60
N ILE A 94 -6.97 -1.27 -13.47
CA ILE A 94 -7.19 -2.60 -14.05
C ILE A 94 -5.96 -3.14 -14.82
N ASP A 95 -5.17 -2.29 -15.47
CA ASP A 95 -3.95 -2.73 -16.16
C ASP A 95 -2.93 -3.33 -15.20
N LEU A 96 -2.77 -2.73 -14.01
CA LEU A 96 -1.91 -3.26 -12.95
C LEU A 96 -2.48 -4.57 -12.40
N VAL A 97 -3.78 -4.61 -12.13
CA VAL A 97 -4.48 -5.82 -11.65
C VAL A 97 -4.31 -6.97 -12.63
N ASN A 98 -4.52 -6.73 -13.92
CA ASN A 98 -4.36 -7.73 -14.98
C ASN A 98 -2.91 -8.18 -15.12
N GLY A 99 -1.95 -7.26 -15.02
CA GLY A 99 -0.52 -7.60 -15.03
C GLY A 99 -0.13 -8.51 -13.86
N LEU A 100 -0.59 -8.19 -12.64
CA LEU A 100 -0.35 -9.01 -11.45
C LEU A 100 -1.03 -10.38 -11.55
N LYS A 101 -2.26 -10.45 -12.07
CA LYS A 101 -2.95 -11.73 -12.34
C LYS A 101 -2.19 -12.62 -13.31
N GLN A 102 -1.58 -12.05 -14.36
CA GLN A 102 -0.73 -12.81 -15.30
C GLN A 102 0.50 -13.42 -14.62
N LEU A 103 0.96 -12.82 -13.52
CA LEU A 103 2.04 -13.34 -12.68
C LEU A 103 1.55 -14.32 -11.60
N GLY A 104 0.25 -14.64 -11.57
CA GLY A 104 -0.35 -15.60 -10.64
C GLY A 104 -0.87 -14.99 -9.34
N ALA A 105 -0.83 -13.66 -9.18
CA ALA A 105 -1.39 -13.02 -7.98
C ALA A 105 -2.92 -13.06 -7.98
N ASP A 106 -3.51 -13.32 -6.81
CA ASP A 106 -4.95 -13.22 -6.60
C ASP A 106 -5.30 -11.79 -6.16
N VAL A 107 -5.66 -10.96 -7.13
CA VAL A 107 -5.99 -9.54 -6.95
C VAL A 107 -7.18 -9.17 -7.83
N SER A 108 -8.14 -8.41 -7.32
CA SER A 108 -9.33 -8.03 -8.09
C SER A 108 -9.93 -6.69 -7.67
N CYS A 109 -10.61 -6.01 -8.60
CA CYS A 109 -11.46 -4.86 -8.26
C CYS A 109 -12.85 -5.38 -7.85
N ILE A 110 -13.24 -5.16 -6.59
CA ILE A 110 -14.40 -5.86 -5.99
C ILE A 110 -15.75 -5.19 -6.26
N ASN A 111 -15.76 -3.97 -6.81
CA ASN A 111 -17.00 -3.27 -7.16
C ASN A 111 -17.47 -3.53 -8.60
N GLY A 112 -16.86 -4.48 -9.32
CA GLY A 112 -17.18 -4.74 -10.73
C GLY A 112 -16.80 -3.58 -11.66
N THR A 113 -15.86 -2.73 -11.24
CA THR A 113 -15.31 -1.61 -12.01
C THR A 113 -13.83 -1.85 -12.30
N ASP A 114 -13.24 -1.04 -13.19
CA ASP A 114 -11.81 -1.06 -13.50
C ASP A 114 -10.95 -0.27 -12.50
N SER A 115 -11.52 0.06 -11.35
CA SER A 115 -11.00 1.01 -10.37
C SER A 115 -11.14 0.46 -8.93
N PRO A 116 -10.45 1.06 -7.94
CA PRO A 116 -10.61 0.70 -6.54
C PRO A 116 -12.08 0.71 -6.06
N PRO A 117 -12.44 -0.09 -5.04
CA PRO A 117 -11.56 -0.84 -4.15
C PRO A 117 -10.92 -2.07 -4.80
N VAL A 118 -9.66 -2.33 -4.45
CA VAL A 118 -8.90 -3.50 -4.89
C VAL A 118 -8.72 -4.44 -3.70
N GLU A 119 -9.09 -5.70 -3.88
CA GLU A 119 -8.81 -6.78 -2.94
C GLU A 119 -7.59 -7.57 -3.41
N VAL A 120 -6.72 -7.91 -2.47
CA VAL A 120 -5.54 -8.76 -2.66
C VAL A 120 -5.65 -9.93 -1.69
N ILE A 121 -5.67 -11.15 -2.21
CA ILE A 121 -5.53 -12.39 -1.44
C ILE A 121 -4.09 -12.87 -1.65
N ALA A 122 -3.22 -12.53 -0.70
CA ALA A 122 -1.80 -12.81 -0.77
C ALA A 122 -1.50 -14.21 -0.20
N ASN A 123 -0.76 -15.03 -0.97
CA ASN A 123 -0.45 -16.42 -0.64
C ASN A 123 1.06 -16.73 -0.62
N GLY A 124 1.93 -15.73 -0.77
CA GLY A 124 3.39 -15.88 -0.89
C GLY A 124 3.89 -15.96 -2.33
#